data_AF-A0A7R9AQH2-F1
#
_entry.id   AF-A0A7R9AQH2-F1
#
_cell.length_a   1.000
_cell.length_b   1.000
_cell.length_c   1.000
_cell.angle_alpha   90.00
_cell.angle_beta   90.00
_cell.angle_gamma   90.00
#
_symmetry.space_group_name_H-M   'P 1'
#
loop_
_entity.id
_entity.type
_entity.pdbx_description
1 polymer ?
#
loop_
_entity_poly.entity_id
_entity_poly.type
_entity_poly.pdbx_seq_one_letter_code
_entity_poly.pdbx_strand_id
1 'polypeptide(L)'
;MGSETIAPPSYRYETEDTVPMHKLKLLEESEGLREVLKNANVRDMLVAIDNAPDPGKAIHAAMLEPIFVEFADECLKIVQPTVSGEH
;
A
#
# COMPACT_ATOMS: atom_id res chain seq x y z
N MET A 1 3.68 -27.85 23.15
CA MET A 1 4.24 -26.61 22.60
C MET A 1 4.28 -26.78 21.10
N GLY A 2 3.18 -26.42 20.43
CA GLY A 2 3.09 -26.49 18.98
C GLY A 2 3.80 -25.28 18.40
N SER A 3 4.88 -25.51 17.67
CA SER A 3 5.53 -24.48 16.88
C SER A 3 4.62 -24.17 15.70
N GLU A 4 3.69 -23.25 15.86
CA GLU A 4 2.99 -22.63 14.73
C GLU A 4 4.02 -21.85 13.92
N THR A 5 4.60 -22.52 12.93
CA THR A 5 5.31 -21.86 11.83
C THR A 5 4.27 -21.02 11.11
N ILE A 6 4.14 -19.74 11.51
CA ILE A 6 3.36 -18.76 10.78
C ILE A 6 4.05 -18.63 9.43
N ALA A 7 3.52 -19.32 8.42
CA ALA A 7 3.94 -19.13 7.04
C ALA A 7 3.87 -17.62 6.74
N PRO A 8 4.86 -17.04 6.04
CA PRO A 8 4.79 -15.64 5.68
C PRO A 8 3.44 -15.38 5.00
N PRO A 9 2.77 -14.24 5.30
CA PRO A 9 1.48 -13.94 4.71
C PRO A 9 1.66 -14.02 3.18
N SER A 10 1.04 -15.01 2.55
CA SER A 10 1.08 -15.17 1.10
C SER A 10 -0.26 -14.70 0.55
N TYR A 11 -0.23 -14.05 -0.61
CA TYR A 11 -1.46 -13.65 -1.27
C TYR A 11 -2.24 -14.91 -1.65
N ARG A 12 -3.55 -14.90 -1.41
CA ARG A 12 -4.42 -16.00 -1.84
C ARG A 12 -4.50 -16.07 -3.38
N TYR A 13 -4.35 -14.93 -4.04
CA TYR A 13 -4.33 -14.79 -5.50
C TYR A 13 -3.29 -13.73 -5.87
N GLU A 14 -2.08 -14.16 -6.22
CA GLU A 14 -1.03 -13.27 -6.71
C GLU A 14 -1.11 -13.12 -8.24
N THR A 15 -0.89 -11.90 -8.72
CA THR A 15 -0.75 -11.53 -10.13
C THR A 15 0.55 -10.74 -10.33
N GLU A 16 0.92 -10.47 -11.58
CA GLU A 16 2.11 -9.64 -11.89
C GLU A 16 2.04 -8.24 -11.24
N ASP A 17 0.83 -7.69 -11.11
CA ASP A 17 0.58 -6.40 -10.45
C ASP A 17 0.58 -6.48 -8.91
N THR A 18 0.66 -7.68 -8.33
CA THR A 18 0.63 -7.85 -6.87
C THR A 18 1.99 -7.51 -6.27
N VAL A 19 2.03 -6.48 -5.41
CA VAL A 19 3.26 -6.08 -4.72
C VAL A 19 3.73 -7.19 -3.78
N PRO A 20 4.98 -7.67 -3.87
CA PRO A 20 5.45 -8.73 -2.99
C PRO A 20 5.64 -8.24 -1.55
N MET A 21 5.38 -9.13 -0.58
CA MET A 21 5.40 -8.80 0.86
C MET A 21 6.72 -8.20 1.37
N HIS A 22 7.86 -8.60 0.78
CA HIS A 22 9.16 -8.03 1.16
C HIS A 22 9.23 -6.54 0.81
N LYS A 23 8.63 -6.10 -0.30
CA LYS A 23 8.54 -4.68 -0.66
C LYS A 23 7.54 -3.94 0.22
N LEU A 24 6.43 -4.57 0.58
CA LEU A 24 5.49 -3.98 1.54
C LEU A 24 6.13 -3.72 2.91
N LYS A 25 7.06 -4.57 3.36
CA LYS A 25 7.79 -4.32 4.61
C LYS A 25 8.67 -3.07 4.54
N LEU A 26 9.20 -2.72 3.37
CA LEU A 26 10.00 -1.50 3.20
C LEU A 26 9.17 -0.22 3.41
N LEU A 27 7.83 -0.29 3.28
CA LEU A 27 6.93 0.83 3.56
C LEU A 27 7.02 1.27 5.04
N GLU A 28 7.29 0.34 5.97
CA GLU A 28 7.44 0.63 7.40
C GLU A 28 8.67 1.52 7.69
N GLU A 29 9.73 1.35 6.89
CA GLU A 29 10.99 2.06 7.05
C GLU A 29 10.96 3.46 6.42
N SER A 30 9.95 3.77 5.58
CA SER A 30 9.85 5.07 4.92
C SER A 30 9.35 6.16 5.86
N GLU A 31 10.23 7.12 6.14
CA GLU A 31 9.89 8.30 6.94
C GLU A 31 8.83 9.17 6.28
N GLY A 32 8.86 9.33 4.94
CA GLY A 32 7.86 10.11 4.21
C GLY A 32 6.47 9.51 4.35
N LEU A 33 6.37 8.17 4.27
CA LEU A 33 5.11 7.46 4.41
C LEU A 33 4.57 7.56 5.84
N ARG A 34 5.46 7.48 6.83
CA ARG A 34 5.12 7.70 8.24
C ARG A 34 4.62 9.12 8.51
N GLU A 35 5.20 10.12 7.86
CA GLU A 35 4.74 11.52 7.96
C GLU A 35 3.32 11.67 7.42
N VAL A 36 3.04 11.13 6.24
CA VAL A 36 1.71 11.16 5.64
C VAL A 36 0.67 10.42 6.51
N LEU A 37 1.06 9.28 7.09
CA LEU A 37 0.20 8.49 7.98
C LEU A 37 -0.08 9.14 9.35
N LYS A 38 0.68 10.17 9.77
CA LYS A 38 0.31 10.97 10.95
C LYS A 38 -1.04 11.65 10.74
N ASN A 39 -1.38 11.97 9.51
CA ASN A 39 -2.66 12.58 9.17
C ASN A 39 -3.81 11.58 9.39
N ALA A 40 -4.79 11.94 10.22
CA ALA A 40 -5.92 11.07 10.52
C ALA A 40 -6.80 10.82 9.29
N ASN A 41 -6.90 11.78 8.38
CA ASN A 41 -7.76 11.67 7.20
C ASN A 41 -7.29 10.56 6.26
N VAL A 42 -5.98 10.41 6.06
CA VAL A 42 -5.41 9.32 5.23
C VAL A 42 -5.73 7.97 5.84
N ARG A 43 -5.55 7.83 7.16
CA ARG A 43 -5.86 6.58 7.85
C ARG A 43 -7.33 6.22 7.73
N ASP A 44 -8.23 7.20 7.87
CA ASP A 44 -9.67 6.99 7.71
C ASP A 44 -10.01 6.59 6.27
N MET A 45 -9.42 7.25 5.27
CA MET A 45 -9.57 6.89 3.85
C MET A 45 -9.09 5.46 3.57
N LEU A 46 -7.93 5.06 4.10
CA LEU A 46 -7.40 3.70 3.92
C LEU A 46 -8.32 2.66 4.54
N VAL A 47 -8.82 2.91 5.76
CA VAL A 47 -9.80 2.03 6.42
C VAL A 47 -11.11 1.98 5.63
N ALA A 48 -11.58 3.12 5.10
CA ALA A 48 -12.77 3.19 4.29
C ALA A 48 -12.63 2.40 2.98
N ILE A 49 -11.48 2.47 2.31
CA ILE A 49 -11.16 1.70 1.10
C ILE A 49 -11.12 0.20 1.40
N ASP A 50 -10.43 -0.20 2.47
CA ASP A 50 -10.29 -1.60 2.89
C ASP A 50 -11.65 -2.25 3.22
N ASN A 51 -12.55 -1.47 3.84
CA ASN A 51 -13.89 -1.92 4.20
C ASN A 51 -14.96 -1.61 3.12
N ALA A 52 -14.58 -1.01 1.99
CA ALA A 52 -15.52 -0.60 0.97
C ALA A 52 -16.13 -1.82 0.26
N PRO A 53 -17.44 -1.81 -0.03
CA PRO A 53 -18.06 -2.84 -0.87
C PRO A 53 -17.53 -2.78 -2.31
N ASP A 54 -17.06 -1.61 -2.76
CA ASP A 54 -16.43 -1.40 -4.06
C ASP A 54 -15.11 -0.62 -3.86
N PRO A 55 -13.98 -1.32 -3.65
CA PRO A 55 -12.70 -0.69 -3.39
C PRO A 55 -12.19 0.11 -4.59
N GLY A 56 -12.54 -0.28 -5.83
CA GLY A 56 -12.18 0.46 -7.03
C GLY A 56 -12.76 1.88 -7.03
N LYS A 57 -14.05 2.02 -6.74
CA LYS A 57 -14.70 3.33 -6.61
C LYS A 57 -14.19 4.12 -5.40
N ALA A 58 -13.93 3.45 -4.28
CA ALA A 58 -13.39 4.10 -3.09
C ALA A 58 -11.99 4.67 -3.33
N ILE A 59 -11.11 3.91 -3.99
CA ILE A 59 -9.79 4.38 -4.42
C ILE A 59 -9.94 5.56 -5.37
N HIS A 60 -10.83 5.48 -6.36
CA HIS A 60 -11.04 6.59 -7.31
C HIS A 60 -11.47 7.88 -6.61
N ALA A 61 -12.35 7.80 -5.61
CA ALA A 61 -12.73 8.95 -4.80
C ALA A 61 -11.55 9.47 -3.96
N ALA A 62 -10.77 8.57 -3.35
CA ALA A 62 -9.59 8.94 -2.58
C ALA A 62 -8.50 9.61 -3.45
N MET A 63 -8.36 9.22 -4.72
CA MET A 63 -7.43 9.88 -5.66
C MET A 63 -7.77 11.35 -5.94
N LEU A 64 -8.97 11.83 -5.60
CA LEU A 64 -9.32 13.25 -5.68
C LEU A 64 -8.75 14.05 -4.51
N GLU A 65 -8.41 13.39 -3.41
CA GLU A 65 -7.84 14.01 -2.22
C GLU A 65 -6.31 14.11 -2.36
N PRO A 66 -5.74 15.33 -2.26
CA PRO A 66 -4.30 15.52 -2.47
C PRO A 66 -3.44 14.71 -1.50
N ILE A 67 -3.90 14.56 -0.25
CA ILE A 67 -3.17 13.82 0.78
C ILE A 67 -3.10 12.31 0.50
N PHE A 68 -4.12 11.75 -0.17
CA PHE A 68 -4.09 10.35 -0.58
C PHE A 68 -3.17 10.15 -1.79
N VAL A 69 -3.11 11.13 -2.70
CA VAL A 69 -2.16 11.12 -3.81
C VAL A 69 -0.72 11.15 -3.29
N GLU A 70 -0.41 11.99 -2.29
CA GLU A 70 0.90 11.98 -1.63
C GLU A 70 1.23 10.63 -0.97
N PHE A 71 0.25 10.01 -0.31
CA PHE A 71 0.39 8.66 0.24
C PHE A 71 0.71 7.63 -0.85
N ALA A 72 -0.04 7.65 -1.95
CA ALA A 72 0.13 6.72 -3.06
C ALA A 72 1.50 6.91 -3.73
N ASP A 73 1.92 8.15 -3.97
CA ASP A 73 3.23 8.49 -4.52
C ASP A 73 4.37 7.95 -3.65
N GLU A 74 4.28 8.11 -2.33
CA GLU A 74 5.31 7.61 -1.41
C GLU A 74 5.35 6.09 -1.34
N CYS A 75 4.19 5.41 -1.41
CA CYS A 75 4.15 3.95 -1.56
C CYS A 75 4.81 3.53 -2.89
N LEU A 76 4.44 4.20 -3.98
CA LEU A 76 4.91 3.90 -5.33
C LEU A 76 6.42 4.03 -5.48
N LYS A 77 7.07 5.02 -4.87
CA LYS A 77 8.54 5.15 -4.85
C LYS A 77 9.26 3.91 -4.32
N ILE A 78 8.62 3.16 -3.43
CA ILE A 78 9.19 1.99 -2.74
C ILE A 78 8.79 0.71 -3.47
N VAL A 79 7.53 0.59 -3.88
CA VAL A 79 7.01 -0.65 -4.46
C VAL A 79 7.30 -0.77 -5.96
N GLN A 80 7.33 0.35 -6.69
CA GLN A 80 7.62 0.33 -8.11
C GLN A 80 9.04 -0.22 -8.33
N PRO A 81 9.20 -1.20 -9.24
CA PRO A 81 10.54 -1.56 -9.68
C PRO A 81 11.16 -0.34 -10.35
N THR A 82 12.41 -0.02 -10.01
CA THR A 82 13.19 1.00 -10.72
C THR A 82 13.44 0.48 -12.14
N VAL A 83 12.48 0.64 -13.04
CA VAL A 83 12.69 0.50 -14.47
C VAL A 83 13.51 1.71 -14.91
N SER A 84 14.82 1.63 -14.70
CA SER A 84 15.77 2.45 -15.44
C SER A 84 15.78 1.91 -16.87
N GLY A 85 15.14 2.62 -17.81
CA GLY A 85 15.04 2.23 -19.21
C GLY A 85 13.95 1.17 -19.44
N GLU A 86 13.16 1.20 -20.51
CA GLU A 86 13.51 1.60 -21.87
C GLU A 86 12.34 2.33 -22.58
N HIS A 87 12.78 3.22 -23.48
CA HIS A 87 12.14 3.92 -24.60
C HIS A 87 10.67 3.62 -24.96
#